data_AF-A0A633Q0P6-F1
#
_entry.id   AF-A0A633Q0P6-F1
#
_cell.length_a   1.000
_cell.length_b   1.000
_cell.length_c   1.000
_cell.angle_alpha   90.00
_cell.angle_beta   90.00
_cell.angle_gamma   90.00
#
_symmetry.space_group_name_H-M   'P 1'
#
loop_
_entity.id
_entity.type
_entity.pdbx_description
1 polymer ?
#
loop_
_entity_poly.entity_id
_entity_poly.type
_entity_poly.pdbx_seq_one_letter_code
_entity_poly.pdbx_strand_id
1 'polypeptide(L)'
;MTPIEEHLYHHGPCLSTDLAKHLVDQLGITHDAARKQVSRAGGDVGRLNFNFPHRARFLYHKKDFASERYWTTLVNVMQDTNSSYGMALSSLIARGGIIPKKHFTIASGSPIAMKGRLSCEQVLKKLIELKLVEIVNLPSYGECITLIEKDERYFKATGYIKARLTGEDILLNTIVQWAKNLGFTSYDMIQCRNDDKELPRVANFNWDISGPSYLSPLVTNSGVENTKPGFFICDVLLGSKITLLEIKPFINKCTSLRSLPKVGKSLFMFVAEDYTHEAFKALKRIGIIPATPETLFGKEFAEGIRKLIEFMEFIAGGGEASLEHIDNLMTNLAPIEGALSTLRGVFFEYLVAEVFRSSGYGTVTIGKVYKTQEKTAEADVTIQNGYKEIKFIECKGYSPYSQIPDDIVTRWLQHQVPTFFKWVRENISQDIDIICELWTTGKLSQESIATLDSLSKKISPKKYTIKYREAHDVIMKFKETKDKSLLNTFEEHFVKNRYSPKNKPYIARSVRYSKKGPDY
;
A
#
# COMPACT_ATOMS: atom_id res chain seq x y z
N MET A 1 1.97 23.09 -37.34
CA MET A 1 1.68 21.76 -36.78
C MET A 1 1.27 20.87 -37.94
N THR A 2 1.75 19.63 -38.04
CA THR A 2 1.28 18.70 -39.10
C THR A 2 -0.15 18.20 -38.79
N PRO A 3 -0.96 17.76 -39.77
CA PRO A 3 -2.31 17.24 -39.48
C PRO A 3 -2.33 16.09 -38.46
N ILE A 4 -1.27 15.27 -38.45
CA ILE A 4 -1.09 14.19 -37.47
C ILE A 4 -0.81 14.74 -36.07
N GLU A 5 0.09 15.70 -35.98
CA GLU A 5 0.46 16.34 -34.72
C GLU A 5 -0.71 17.12 -34.13
N GLU A 6 -1.47 17.85 -34.96
CA GLU A 6 -2.68 18.56 -34.59
C GLU A 6 -3.77 17.60 -34.09
N HIS A 7 -3.99 16.48 -34.80
CA HIS A 7 -4.93 15.47 -34.33
C HIS A 7 -4.55 14.93 -32.95
N LEU A 8 -3.29 14.52 -32.75
CA LEU A 8 -2.82 14.03 -31.45
C LEU A 8 -2.88 15.12 -30.38
N TYR A 9 -2.66 16.39 -30.72
CA TYR A 9 -2.75 17.51 -29.80
C TYR A 9 -4.18 17.71 -29.27
N HIS A 10 -5.20 17.62 -30.12
CA HIS A 10 -6.59 17.86 -29.73
C HIS A 10 -7.30 16.58 -29.24
N HIS A 11 -7.14 15.47 -29.97
CA HIS A 11 -7.83 14.19 -29.73
C HIS A 11 -7.02 13.18 -28.90
N GLY A 12 -5.75 13.48 -28.63
CA GLY A 12 -4.91 12.73 -27.72
C GLY A 12 -4.34 11.43 -28.31
N PRO A 13 -3.78 10.57 -27.44
CA PRO A 13 -3.12 9.35 -27.86
C PRO A 13 -4.06 8.33 -28.50
N CYS A 14 -3.57 7.56 -29.48
CA CYS A 14 -4.32 6.52 -30.17
C CYS A 14 -3.41 5.50 -30.87
N LEU A 15 -3.97 4.45 -31.46
CA LEU A 15 -3.21 3.54 -32.32
C LEU A 15 -3.01 4.16 -33.71
N SER A 16 -1.88 3.82 -34.33
CA SER A 16 -1.53 4.25 -35.68
C SER A 16 -2.56 3.83 -36.74
N THR A 17 -3.28 2.73 -36.50
CA THR A 17 -4.37 2.27 -37.38
C THR A 17 -5.59 3.18 -37.30
N ASP A 18 -5.94 3.65 -36.10
CA ASP A 18 -7.09 4.51 -35.88
C ASP A 18 -6.81 5.91 -36.46
N LEU A 19 -5.60 6.40 -36.24
CA LEU A 19 -5.14 7.65 -36.85
C LEU A 19 -5.11 7.57 -38.38
N ALA A 20 -4.61 6.46 -38.95
CA ALA A 20 -4.61 6.28 -40.40
C ALA A 20 -6.04 6.27 -40.97
N LYS A 21 -6.98 5.60 -40.29
CA LYS A 21 -8.40 5.61 -40.67
C LYS A 21 -8.96 7.03 -40.63
N HIS A 22 -8.69 7.78 -39.56
CA HIS A 22 -9.13 9.17 -39.45
C HIS A 22 -8.60 10.06 -40.59
N LEU A 23 -7.33 9.91 -40.98
CA LEU A 23 -6.78 10.68 -42.11
C LEU A 23 -7.43 10.33 -43.45
N VAL A 24 -7.81 9.06 -43.67
CA VAL A 24 -8.58 8.66 -44.86
C VAL A 24 -9.93 9.36 -44.85
N ASP A 25 -10.63 9.34 -43.72
CA ASP A 25 -11.97 9.92 -43.58
C ASP A 25 -11.96 11.45 -43.72
N GLN A 26 -10.92 12.13 -43.21
CA GLN A 26 -10.82 13.59 -43.24
C GLN A 26 -10.23 14.16 -44.53
N LEU A 27 -9.21 13.49 -45.11
CA LEU A 27 -8.44 14.01 -46.23
C LEU A 27 -8.79 13.34 -47.57
N GLY A 28 -9.62 12.29 -47.56
CA GLY A 28 -9.98 11.53 -48.76
C GLY A 28 -8.80 10.79 -49.43
N ILE A 29 -7.71 10.58 -48.69
CA ILE A 29 -6.50 9.91 -49.20
C ILE A 29 -6.62 8.39 -49.12
N THR A 30 -5.80 7.67 -49.89
CA THR A 30 -5.77 6.20 -49.80
C THR A 30 -5.21 5.73 -48.45
N HIS A 31 -5.63 4.56 -48.00
CA HIS A 31 -5.16 3.97 -46.75
C HIS A 31 -3.63 3.80 -46.72
N ASP A 32 -3.01 3.43 -47.83
CA ASP A 32 -1.54 3.33 -47.92
C ASP A 32 -0.85 4.69 -47.82
N ALA A 33 -1.43 5.73 -48.43
CA ALA A 33 -0.93 7.09 -48.27
C ALA A 33 -1.03 7.55 -46.80
N ALA A 34 -2.16 7.31 -46.14
CA ALA A 34 -2.36 7.62 -44.73
C ALA A 34 -1.35 6.90 -43.82
N ARG A 35 -1.16 5.59 -44.00
CA ARG A 35 -0.16 4.81 -43.25
C ARG A 35 1.26 5.34 -43.44
N LYS A 36 1.61 5.72 -44.68
CA LYS A 36 2.93 6.28 -45.01
C LYS A 36 3.13 7.63 -44.32
N GLN A 37 2.13 8.50 -44.30
CA GLN A 37 2.17 9.76 -43.54
C GLN A 37 2.36 9.51 -42.04
N VAL A 38 1.56 8.64 -41.43
CA VAL A 38 1.65 8.29 -40.00
C VAL A 38 3.03 7.71 -39.64
N SER A 39 3.60 6.86 -40.51
CA SER A 39 4.92 6.28 -40.29
C SER A 39 6.04 7.33 -40.26
N ARG A 40 5.91 8.38 -41.08
CA ARG A 40 6.87 9.47 -41.26
C ARG A 40 6.64 10.64 -40.31
N ALA A 41 5.60 10.58 -39.47
CA ALA A 41 5.30 11.60 -38.49
C ALA A 41 6.52 11.86 -37.59
N GLY A 42 6.94 13.12 -37.52
CA GLY A 42 8.05 13.61 -36.70
C GLY A 42 7.61 14.76 -35.79
N GLY A 43 8.54 15.61 -35.38
CA GLY A 43 8.24 16.76 -34.49
C GLY A 43 7.88 16.30 -33.09
N ASP A 44 6.73 16.74 -32.57
CA ASP A 44 6.23 16.41 -31.23
C ASP A 44 5.34 15.17 -31.16
N VAL A 45 5.43 14.31 -32.17
CA VAL A 45 4.79 13.00 -32.17
C VAL A 45 5.70 11.96 -31.50
N GLY A 46 5.29 11.48 -30.33
CA GLY A 46 5.89 10.34 -29.65
C GLY A 46 5.30 9.01 -30.12
N ARG A 47 6.10 7.94 -30.02
CA ARG A 47 5.71 6.58 -30.38
C ARG A 47 6.22 5.60 -29.35
N LEU A 48 5.32 4.77 -28.80
CA LEU A 48 5.73 3.69 -27.92
C LEU A 48 6.37 2.57 -28.75
N ASN A 49 7.54 2.08 -28.34
CA ASN A 49 8.21 0.96 -29.00
C ASN A 49 7.60 -0.40 -28.61
N PHE A 50 6.27 -0.50 -28.72
CA PHE A 50 5.49 -1.70 -28.52
C PHE A 50 4.71 -2.01 -29.80
N ASN A 51 4.59 -3.29 -30.16
CA ASN A 51 3.80 -3.72 -31.32
C ASN A 51 2.44 -4.20 -30.83
N PHE A 52 1.39 -3.52 -31.27
CA PHE A 52 0.02 -3.98 -31.15
C PHE A 52 -0.31 -4.94 -32.31
N PRO A 53 -1.47 -5.64 -32.28
CA PRO A 53 -1.96 -6.40 -33.42
C PRO A 53 -1.89 -5.60 -34.74
N HIS A 54 -1.71 -6.31 -35.85
CA HIS A 54 -1.47 -5.71 -37.18
C HIS A 54 -0.24 -4.78 -37.24
N ARG A 55 0.73 -4.94 -36.32
CA ARG A 55 1.93 -4.10 -36.19
C ARG A 55 1.61 -2.62 -35.95
N ALA A 56 0.43 -2.34 -35.37
CA ALA A 56 0.06 -0.99 -34.99
C ALA A 56 0.99 -0.48 -33.87
N ARG A 57 1.15 0.84 -33.81
CA ARG A 57 1.96 1.53 -32.80
C ARG A 57 1.08 2.50 -32.01
N PHE A 58 1.34 2.64 -30.73
CA PHE A 58 0.71 3.68 -29.92
C PHE A 58 1.41 5.01 -30.16
N LEU A 59 0.65 6.02 -30.56
CA LEU A 59 1.10 7.36 -30.90
C LEU A 59 0.52 8.34 -29.90
N TYR A 60 1.29 9.37 -29.58
CA TYR A 60 0.89 10.41 -28.63
C TYR A 60 1.58 11.74 -28.98
N HIS A 61 0.98 12.86 -28.60
CA HIS A 61 1.71 14.13 -28.59
C HIS A 61 2.66 14.15 -27.38
N LYS A 62 3.90 14.62 -27.50
CA LYS A 62 4.89 14.62 -26.39
C LYS A 62 4.37 15.29 -25.12
N LYS A 63 3.50 16.30 -25.26
CA LYS A 63 2.80 16.95 -24.15
C LYS A 63 1.96 15.98 -23.30
N ASP A 64 1.43 14.92 -23.91
CA ASP A 64 0.56 13.95 -23.24
C ASP A 64 1.37 12.84 -22.57
N PHE A 65 2.67 12.69 -22.85
CA PHE A 65 3.49 11.63 -22.25
C PHE A 65 3.33 11.63 -20.73
N ALA A 66 3.06 10.44 -20.17
CA ALA A 66 2.80 10.21 -18.75
C ALA A 66 1.62 11.01 -18.13
N SER A 67 0.76 11.62 -18.94
CA SER A 67 -0.50 12.21 -18.46
C SER A 67 -1.56 11.14 -18.19
N GLU A 68 -2.61 11.50 -17.44
CA GLU A 68 -3.78 10.65 -17.24
C GLU A 68 -4.38 10.18 -18.58
N ARG A 69 -4.52 11.07 -19.57
CA ARG A 69 -5.02 10.74 -20.90
C ARG A 69 -4.14 9.69 -21.59
N TYR A 70 -2.82 9.79 -21.44
CA TYR A 70 -1.88 8.80 -21.97
C TYR A 70 -2.06 7.43 -21.32
N TRP A 71 -2.12 7.38 -19.99
CA TRP A 71 -2.25 6.12 -19.26
C TRP A 71 -3.58 5.44 -19.53
N THR A 72 -4.68 6.19 -19.44
CA THR A 72 -6.03 5.67 -19.69
C THR A 72 -6.15 5.10 -21.10
N THR A 73 -5.73 5.84 -22.13
CA THR A 73 -5.80 5.33 -23.51
C THR A 73 -4.88 4.13 -23.71
N LEU A 74 -3.63 4.18 -23.23
CA LEU A 74 -2.67 3.09 -23.37
C LEU A 74 -3.16 1.78 -22.76
N VAL A 75 -3.69 1.84 -21.53
CA VAL A 75 -4.18 0.67 -20.83
C VAL A 75 -5.43 0.10 -21.51
N ASN A 76 -6.36 0.96 -21.95
CA ASN A 76 -7.53 0.51 -22.73
C ASN A 76 -7.10 -0.27 -23.97
N VAL A 77 -6.26 0.32 -24.84
CA VAL A 77 -5.84 -0.36 -26.08
C VAL A 77 -5.04 -1.64 -25.83
N MET A 78 -4.24 -1.69 -24.75
CA MET A 78 -3.54 -2.92 -24.38
C MET A 78 -4.53 -3.99 -23.88
N GLN A 79 -5.50 -3.62 -23.06
CA GLN A 79 -6.46 -4.58 -22.51
C GLN A 79 -7.49 -5.07 -23.51
N ASP A 80 -7.83 -4.29 -24.53
CA ASP A 80 -8.67 -4.73 -25.65
C ASP A 80 -8.02 -5.90 -26.41
N THR A 81 -6.70 -6.02 -26.32
CA THR A 81 -5.90 -7.12 -26.89
C THR A 81 -5.56 -8.22 -25.87
N ASN A 82 -6.14 -8.18 -24.66
CA ASN A 82 -5.83 -9.08 -23.53
C ASN A 82 -4.33 -9.12 -23.16
N SER A 83 -3.61 -8.01 -23.37
CA SER A 83 -2.18 -7.92 -23.08
C SER A 83 -1.89 -8.01 -21.58
N SER A 84 -0.99 -8.91 -21.17
CA SER A 84 -0.49 -8.99 -19.80
C SER A 84 0.17 -7.69 -19.33
N TYR A 85 0.76 -6.92 -20.26
CA TYR A 85 1.32 -5.60 -19.96
C TYR A 85 0.23 -4.59 -19.58
N GLY A 86 -0.90 -4.59 -20.29
CA GLY A 86 -2.05 -3.74 -19.99
C GLY A 86 -2.73 -4.10 -18.68
N MET A 87 -2.80 -5.39 -18.35
CA MET A 87 -3.28 -5.85 -17.05
C MET A 87 -2.37 -5.35 -15.91
N ALA A 88 -1.06 -5.50 -16.05
CA ALA A 88 -0.11 -5.05 -15.06
C ALA A 88 -0.13 -3.52 -14.85
N LEU A 89 -0.16 -2.74 -15.93
CA LEU A 89 -0.25 -1.27 -15.84
C LEU A 89 -1.55 -0.81 -15.20
N SER A 90 -2.69 -1.41 -15.55
CA SER A 90 -3.98 -1.11 -14.90
C SER A 90 -3.93 -1.38 -13.40
N SER A 91 -3.35 -2.51 -13.00
CA SER A 91 -3.22 -2.87 -11.59
C SER A 91 -2.35 -1.90 -10.79
N LEU A 92 -1.37 -1.27 -11.46
CA LEU A 92 -0.47 -0.28 -10.89
C LEU A 92 -1.16 1.09 -10.77
N ILE A 93 -1.87 1.51 -11.83
CA ILE A 93 -2.68 2.75 -11.83
C ILE A 93 -3.75 2.71 -10.74
N ALA A 94 -4.46 1.59 -10.60
CA ALA A 94 -5.48 1.39 -9.57
C ALA A 94 -4.94 1.56 -8.14
N ARG A 95 -3.60 1.46 -7.97
CA ARG A 95 -2.85 1.62 -6.72
C ARG A 95 -2.11 2.97 -6.67
N GLY A 96 -2.59 3.98 -7.38
CA GLY A 96 -1.99 5.31 -7.38
C GLY A 96 -0.63 5.37 -8.09
N GLY A 97 -0.36 4.43 -9.00
CA GLY A 97 0.85 4.44 -9.82
C GLY A 97 2.10 3.87 -9.16
N ILE A 98 2.00 3.30 -7.96
CA ILE A 98 3.15 2.75 -7.23
C ILE A 98 2.76 1.59 -6.29
N ILE A 99 3.61 0.56 -6.28
CA ILE A 99 3.37 -0.67 -5.52
C ILE A 99 4.68 -1.31 -5.05
N PRO A 100 4.74 -1.92 -3.85
CA PRO A 100 5.87 -2.79 -3.49
C PRO A 100 6.10 -3.87 -4.54
N LYS A 101 7.35 -4.12 -4.91
CA LYS A 101 7.73 -5.10 -5.95
C LYS A 101 7.20 -6.50 -5.63
N LYS A 102 7.18 -6.88 -4.34
CA LYS A 102 6.55 -8.12 -3.89
C LYS A 102 5.05 -8.18 -4.24
N HIS A 103 4.30 -7.12 -4.00
CA HIS A 103 2.85 -7.06 -4.24
C HIS A 103 2.52 -7.00 -5.75
N PHE A 104 3.44 -6.54 -6.60
CA PHE A 104 3.24 -6.59 -8.06
C PHE A 104 3.05 -8.02 -8.58
N THR A 105 3.68 -9.01 -7.95
CA THR A 105 3.49 -10.43 -8.30
C THR A 105 2.08 -10.94 -7.99
N ILE A 106 1.38 -10.27 -7.07
CA ILE A 106 -0.04 -10.53 -6.75
C ILE A 106 -0.94 -9.78 -7.74
N ALA A 107 -0.67 -8.48 -7.93
CA ALA A 107 -1.56 -7.56 -8.63
C ALA A 107 -1.53 -7.66 -10.17
N SER A 108 -0.37 -7.98 -10.76
CA SER A 108 -0.12 -7.85 -12.20
C SER A 108 -1.02 -8.68 -13.12
N GLY A 109 -1.70 -9.70 -12.57
CA GLY A 109 -2.50 -10.64 -13.33
C GLY A 109 -1.70 -11.77 -13.98
N SER A 110 -0.37 -11.74 -13.88
CA SER A 110 0.55 -12.73 -14.46
C SER A 110 1.02 -13.77 -13.45
N PRO A 111 1.30 -15.02 -13.89
CA PRO A 111 1.84 -16.06 -13.02
C PRO A 111 3.33 -15.82 -12.69
N ILE A 112 3.83 -16.51 -11.68
CA ILE A 112 5.28 -16.64 -11.41
C ILE A 112 5.97 -17.39 -12.55
N ALA A 113 5.40 -18.53 -12.96
CA ALA A 113 5.89 -19.30 -14.11
C ALA A 113 4.78 -20.20 -14.64
N MET A 114 4.41 -20.07 -15.93
CA MET A 114 3.40 -20.93 -16.54
C MET A 114 3.60 -21.01 -18.05
N LYS A 115 3.56 -22.22 -18.61
CA LYS A 115 3.72 -22.44 -20.05
C LYS A 115 2.66 -21.66 -20.85
N GLY A 116 3.09 -20.97 -21.89
CA GLY A 116 2.22 -20.18 -22.78
C GLY A 116 1.74 -18.85 -22.19
N ARG A 117 2.25 -18.44 -21.02
CA ARG A 117 1.95 -17.14 -20.41
C ARG A 117 3.23 -16.45 -19.99
N LEU A 118 3.23 -15.12 -20.06
CA LEU A 118 4.34 -14.30 -19.59
C LEU A 118 4.35 -14.27 -18.05
N SER A 119 5.52 -14.52 -17.46
CA SER A 119 5.67 -14.38 -16.01
C SER A 119 5.58 -12.92 -15.57
N CYS A 120 5.27 -12.69 -14.29
CA CYS A 120 5.28 -11.35 -13.70
C CYS A 120 6.65 -10.66 -13.87
N GLU A 121 7.75 -11.41 -13.80
CA GLU A 121 9.10 -10.90 -14.02
C GLU A 121 9.35 -10.51 -15.49
N GLN A 122 8.93 -11.35 -16.45
CA GLN A 122 9.02 -11.02 -17.87
C GLN A 122 8.16 -9.80 -18.23
N VAL A 123 6.99 -9.68 -17.62
CA VAL A 123 6.12 -8.50 -17.76
C VAL A 123 6.82 -7.26 -17.23
N LEU A 124 7.33 -7.30 -16.00
CA LEU A 124 8.04 -6.18 -15.39
C LEU A 124 9.26 -5.76 -16.23
N LYS A 125 10.12 -6.70 -16.60
CA LYS A 125 11.29 -6.44 -17.43
C LYS A 125 10.91 -5.72 -18.71
N LYS A 126 9.84 -6.15 -19.38
CA LYS A 126 9.41 -5.51 -20.61
C LYS A 126 8.86 -4.11 -20.38
N LEU A 127 8.10 -3.89 -19.30
CA LEU A 127 7.58 -2.56 -18.97
C LEU A 127 8.71 -1.56 -18.67
N ILE A 128 9.79 -2.02 -18.03
CA ILE A 128 11.01 -1.24 -17.80
C ILE A 128 11.70 -0.92 -19.14
N GLU A 129 11.89 -1.92 -20.01
CA GLU A 129 12.45 -1.73 -21.36
C GLU A 129 11.65 -0.71 -22.19
N LEU A 130 10.33 -0.69 -22.02
CA LEU A 130 9.42 0.25 -22.69
C LEU A 130 9.40 1.64 -22.06
N LYS A 131 10.12 1.86 -20.95
CA LYS A 131 10.08 3.09 -20.15
C LYS A 131 8.66 3.47 -19.76
N LEU A 132 7.89 2.50 -19.28
CA LEU A 132 6.56 2.72 -18.72
C LEU A 132 6.56 2.65 -17.19
N VAL A 133 7.49 1.88 -16.64
CA VAL A 133 7.71 1.76 -15.19
C VAL A 133 9.19 1.80 -14.86
N GLU A 134 9.51 2.12 -13.63
CA GLU A 134 10.85 2.00 -13.06
C GLU A 134 10.80 1.38 -11.66
N ILE A 135 11.96 0.93 -11.16
CA ILE A 135 12.11 0.43 -9.80
C ILE A 135 12.76 1.52 -8.97
N VAL A 136 12.08 1.92 -7.89
CA VAL A 136 12.58 2.86 -6.89
C VAL A 136 12.70 2.15 -5.55
N ASN A 137 13.66 2.56 -4.72
CA ASN A 137 13.76 2.05 -3.36
C ASN A 137 13.11 3.05 -2.40
N LEU A 138 12.01 2.66 -1.77
CA LEU A 138 11.35 3.48 -0.75
C LEU A 138 11.76 3.01 0.64
N PRO A 139 12.01 3.94 1.59
CA PRO A 139 12.14 3.58 2.99
C PRO A 139 10.91 2.77 3.46
N SER A 140 11.12 1.87 4.41
CA SER A 140 10.07 1.02 5.01
C SER A 140 9.43 -0.04 4.08
N TYR A 141 9.42 0.18 2.75
CA TYR A 141 8.80 -0.71 1.77
C TYR A 141 9.78 -1.44 0.83
N GLY A 142 11.04 -0.99 0.78
CA GLY A 142 12.07 -1.56 -0.08
C GLY A 142 11.83 -1.25 -1.57
N GLU A 143 12.19 -2.19 -2.44
CA GLU A 143 11.95 -2.05 -3.88
C GLU A 143 10.46 -1.90 -4.19
N CYS A 144 10.11 -0.80 -4.83
CA CYS A 144 8.78 -0.49 -5.33
C CYS A 144 8.84 -0.29 -6.85
N ILE A 145 7.76 -0.66 -7.53
CA ILE A 145 7.56 -0.40 -8.95
C ILE A 145 6.67 0.82 -9.07
N THR A 146 7.07 1.81 -9.85
CA THR A 146 6.32 3.03 -10.08
C THR A 146 6.14 3.31 -11.57
N LEU A 147 5.05 3.96 -11.94
CA LEU A 147 4.88 4.53 -13.27
C LEU A 147 5.93 5.60 -13.52
N ILE A 148 6.40 5.72 -14.75
CA ILE A 148 7.22 6.88 -15.12
C ILE A 148 6.33 8.11 -15.11
N GLU A 149 6.66 9.08 -14.27
CA GLU A 149 6.01 10.39 -14.22
C GLU A 149 6.90 11.47 -14.85
N LYS A 150 6.30 12.62 -15.21
CA LYS A 150 7.05 13.77 -15.74
C LYS A 150 7.94 14.45 -14.72
N ASP A 151 7.54 14.41 -13.45
CA ASP A 151 8.27 14.97 -12.32
C ASP A 151 8.43 13.84 -11.29
N GLU A 152 9.58 13.71 -10.60
CA GLU A 152 9.87 12.66 -9.61
C GLU A 152 8.98 12.73 -8.33
N ARG A 153 7.64 12.72 -8.48
CA ARG A 153 6.66 12.95 -7.41
C ARG A 153 6.39 11.71 -6.56
N TYR A 154 6.99 10.56 -6.87
CA TYR A 154 6.75 9.33 -6.12
C TYR A 154 7.15 9.44 -4.63
N PHE A 155 8.07 10.35 -4.25
CA PHE A 155 8.37 10.61 -2.83
C PHE A 155 7.26 11.37 -2.10
N LYS A 156 6.43 12.14 -2.80
CA LYS A 156 5.19 12.67 -2.22
C LYS A 156 4.11 11.58 -2.14
N ALA A 157 4.18 10.57 -2.99
CA ALA A 157 3.28 9.43 -3.00
C ALA A 157 3.52 8.44 -1.83
N THR A 158 4.65 8.51 -1.11
CA THR A 158 4.97 7.58 -0.02
C THR A 158 3.94 7.59 1.09
N GLY A 159 3.45 8.77 1.48
CA GLY A 159 2.41 8.91 2.49
C GLY A 159 1.08 8.28 2.06
N TYR A 160 0.70 8.43 0.80
CA TYR A 160 -0.50 7.80 0.23
C TYR A 160 -0.37 6.27 0.16
N ILE A 161 0.82 5.75 -0.19
CA ILE A 161 1.09 4.30 -0.13
C ILE A 161 1.00 3.80 1.30
N LYS A 162 1.61 4.52 2.26
CA LYS A 162 1.59 4.18 3.68
C LYS A 162 0.16 4.12 4.18
N ALA A 163 -0.65 5.13 3.87
CA ALA A 163 -2.07 5.16 4.22
C ALA A 163 -2.84 3.94 3.68
N ARG A 164 -2.77 3.68 2.37
CA ARG A 164 -3.47 2.54 1.76
C ARG A 164 -3.00 1.20 2.34
N LEU A 165 -1.69 0.96 2.38
CA LEU A 165 -1.16 -0.32 2.87
C LEU A 165 -1.52 -0.54 4.34
N THR A 166 -1.49 0.49 5.18
CA THR A 166 -1.96 0.41 6.56
C THR A 166 -3.43 -0.01 6.65
N GLY A 167 -4.32 0.59 5.85
CA GLY A 167 -5.73 0.19 5.81
C GLY A 167 -5.93 -1.23 5.28
N GLU A 168 -5.21 -1.60 4.21
CA GLU A 168 -5.25 -2.95 3.65
C GLU A 168 -4.74 -3.99 4.64
N ASP A 169 -3.70 -3.68 5.42
CA ASP A 169 -3.12 -4.64 6.37
C ASP A 169 -4.09 -4.97 7.51
N ILE A 170 -4.79 -3.96 8.03
CA ILE A 170 -5.86 -4.16 9.03
C ILE A 170 -7.00 -4.98 8.43
N LEU A 171 -7.43 -4.65 7.21
CA LEU A 171 -8.49 -5.39 6.52
C LEU A 171 -8.11 -6.85 6.27
N LEU A 172 -6.89 -7.12 5.80
CA LEU A 172 -6.39 -8.46 5.52
C LEU A 172 -6.38 -9.33 6.78
N ASN A 173 -5.84 -8.80 7.88
CA ASN A 173 -5.83 -9.51 9.16
C ASN A 173 -7.26 -9.81 9.64
N THR A 174 -8.19 -8.87 9.44
CA THR A 174 -9.61 -9.06 9.77
C THR A 174 -10.26 -10.14 8.88
N ILE A 175 -9.98 -10.16 7.58
CA ILE A 175 -10.45 -11.19 6.65
C ILE A 175 -9.88 -12.56 7.02
N VAL A 176 -8.61 -12.65 7.39
CA VAL A 176 -7.99 -13.91 7.84
C VAL A 176 -8.74 -14.45 9.06
N GLN A 177 -8.99 -13.64 10.08
CA GLN A 177 -9.73 -14.08 11.27
C GLN A 177 -11.18 -14.46 10.94
N TRP A 178 -11.85 -13.66 10.11
CA TRP A 178 -13.19 -13.97 9.62
C TRP A 178 -13.25 -15.31 8.89
N ALA A 179 -12.30 -15.56 7.98
CA ALA A 179 -12.23 -16.81 7.21
C ALA A 179 -11.95 -18.02 8.12
N LYS A 180 -11.09 -17.86 9.14
CA LYS A 180 -10.84 -18.87 10.17
C LYS A 180 -12.10 -19.18 10.97
N ASN A 181 -12.77 -18.16 11.49
CA ASN A 181 -13.94 -18.31 12.37
C ASN A 181 -15.14 -18.95 11.66
N LEU A 182 -15.28 -18.73 10.36
CA LEU A 182 -16.34 -19.33 9.54
C LEU A 182 -15.95 -20.68 8.91
N GLY A 183 -14.72 -21.16 9.13
CA GLY A 183 -14.25 -22.43 8.57
C GLY A 183 -14.03 -22.40 7.06
N PHE A 184 -13.84 -21.23 6.45
CA PHE A 184 -13.49 -21.12 5.02
C PHE A 184 -12.11 -21.71 4.70
N THR A 185 -11.24 -21.83 5.71
CA THR A 185 -9.87 -22.31 5.58
C THR A 185 -9.44 -23.08 6.82
N SER A 186 -8.39 -23.89 6.71
CA SER A 186 -7.69 -24.44 7.89
C SER A 186 -7.02 -23.32 8.70
N TYR A 187 -7.19 -23.39 10.02
CA TYR A 187 -6.81 -22.34 10.97
C TYR A 187 -5.30 -22.04 10.96
N ASP A 188 -4.48 -23.08 10.86
CA ASP A 188 -3.01 -22.97 10.94
C ASP A 188 -2.33 -22.87 9.57
N MET A 189 -3.08 -23.05 8.48
CA MET A 189 -2.54 -23.15 7.12
C MET A 189 -2.90 -21.96 6.22
N ILE A 190 -3.80 -21.06 6.65
CA ILE A 190 -4.04 -19.81 5.93
C ILE A 190 -2.79 -18.93 6.00
N GLN A 191 -2.42 -18.38 4.85
CA GLN A 191 -1.30 -17.45 4.69
C GLN A 191 -1.82 -16.09 4.30
N CYS A 192 -1.15 -15.04 4.78
CA CYS A 192 -1.41 -13.65 4.44
C CYS A 192 -0.14 -13.00 3.89
N ARG A 193 -0.25 -12.06 2.95
CA ARG A 193 0.90 -11.30 2.42
C ARG A 193 1.63 -10.46 3.48
N ASN A 194 0.97 -10.22 4.61
CA ASN A 194 1.49 -9.47 5.74
C ASN A 194 2.41 -10.30 6.62
N ASP A 195 2.39 -11.63 6.47
CA ASP A 195 3.29 -12.51 7.19
C ASP A 195 4.73 -12.32 6.67
N ASP A 196 5.74 -12.43 7.54
CA ASP A 196 7.17 -12.36 7.17
C ASP A 196 7.67 -13.58 6.36
N LYS A 197 6.74 -14.39 5.86
CA LYS A 197 6.99 -15.62 5.11
C LYS A 197 6.90 -15.36 3.60
N GLU A 198 7.05 -16.42 2.81
CA GLU A 198 6.75 -16.36 1.39
C GLU A 198 5.30 -15.91 1.14
N LEU A 199 5.09 -15.17 0.04
CA LEU A 199 3.76 -14.72 -0.35
C LEU A 199 2.80 -15.90 -0.51
N PRO A 200 1.53 -15.75 -0.09
CA PRO A 200 0.51 -16.78 -0.27
C PRO A 200 0.43 -17.22 -1.73
N ARG A 201 0.52 -18.52 -1.97
CA ARG A 201 0.63 -19.07 -3.32
C ARG A 201 -0.28 -20.26 -3.53
N VAL A 202 -1.00 -20.24 -4.65
CA VAL A 202 -1.72 -21.41 -5.16
C VAL A 202 -1.26 -21.67 -6.59
N ALA A 203 -0.68 -22.84 -6.81
CA ALA A 203 0.02 -23.21 -8.03
C ALA A 203 1.04 -22.14 -8.44
N ASN A 204 0.83 -21.47 -9.58
CA ASN A 204 1.77 -20.51 -10.15
C ASN A 204 1.38 -19.04 -9.91
N PHE A 205 0.44 -18.76 -9.00
CA PHE A 205 -0.04 -17.40 -8.73
C PHE A 205 0.11 -17.05 -7.25
N ASN A 206 0.58 -15.83 -6.98
CA ASN A 206 0.59 -15.25 -5.63
C ASN A 206 -0.73 -14.52 -5.37
N TRP A 207 -1.14 -14.46 -4.10
CA TRP A 207 -2.40 -13.89 -3.63
C TRP A 207 -2.16 -13.06 -2.37
N ASP A 208 -3.07 -12.15 -2.03
CA ASP A 208 -2.98 -11.45 -0.74
C ASP A 208 -3.30 -12.41 0.42
N ILE A 209 -4.26 -13.33 0.22
CA ILE A 209 -4.61 -14.41 1.15
C ILE A 209 -4.84 -15.70 0.37
N SER A 210 -4.30 -16.80 0.87
CA SER A 210 -4.70 -18.13 0.42
C SER A 210 -4.60 -19.17 1.53
N GLY A 211 -5.50 -20.16 1.51
CA GLY A 211 -5.43 -21.30 2.42
C GLY A 211 -6.26 -22.49 1.92
N PRO A 212 -5.93 -23.72 2.36
CA PRO A 212 -6.70 -24.90 2.00
C PRO A 212 -8.09 -24.85 2.64
N SER A 213 -9.11 -25.21 1.87
CA SER A 213 -10.51 -25.23 2.30
C SER A 213 -11.12 -26.62 2.21
N TYR A 214 -11.79 -27.02 3.30
CA TYR A 214 -12.49 -28.30 3.42
C TYR A 214 -14.00 -28.16 3.32
N LEU A 215 -14.51 -26.98 2.93
CA LEU A 215 -15.92 -26.80 2.66
C LEU A 215 -16.37 -27.78 1.57
N SER A 216 -17.49 -28.46 1.80
CA SER A 216 -17.96 -29.55 0.94
C SER A 216 -18.02 -29.22 -0.56
N PRO A 217 -18.35 -27.99 -1.02
CA PRO A 217 -18.35 -27.69 -2.47
C PRO A 217 -16.94 -27.65 -3.08
N LEU A 218 -15.92 -27.34 -2.28
CA LEU A 218 -14.54 -27.15 -2.69
C LEU A 218 -13.69 -28.42 -2.61
N VAL A 219 -14.16 -29.41 -1.84
CA VAL A 219 -13.53 -30.71 -1.75
C VAL A 219 -13.69 -31.50 -3.06
N THR A 220 -12.66 -32.29 -3.37
CA THR A 220 -12.69 -33.31 -4.42
C THR A 220 -12.38 -34.69 -3.83
N ASN A 221 -13.18 -35.69 -4.20
CA ASN A 221 -13.25 -37.00 -3.54
C ASN A 221 -11.99 -37.86 -3.67
N SER A 222 -11.70 -38.58 -2.58
CA SER A 222 -11.37 -40.01 -2.61
C SER A 222 -11.63 -40.66 -1.23
N GLY A 223 -12.85 -40.64 -0.69
CA GLY A 223 -13.19 -41.30 0.59
C GLY A 223 -12.70 -40.56 1.86
N VAL A 224 -13.12 -41.04 3.04
CA VAL A 224 -12.87 -40.39 4.36
C VAL A 224 -11.38 -40.16 4.63
N GLU A 225 -10.51 -41.05 4.16
CA GLU A 225 -9.05 -40.99 4.39
C GLU A 225 -8.27 -40.18 3.33
N ASN A 226 -8.87 -39.83 2.19
CA ASN A 226 -8.15 -39.30 1.03
C ASN A 226 -8.83 -38.04 0.45
N THR A 227 -9.31 -37.18 1.35
CA THR A 227 -9.97 -35.90 1.03
C THR A 227 -8.95 -34.88 0.53
N LYS A 228 -9.08 -34.45 -0.74
CA LYS A 228 -8.26 -33.35 -1.29
C LYS A 228 -8.97 -32.01 -1.09
N PRO A 229 -8.40 -31.08 -0.29
CA PRO A 229 -9.02 -29.78 -0.07
C PRO A 229 -9.00 -28.94 -1.34
N GLY A 230 -9.93 -28.01 -1.41
CA GLY A 230 -9.86 -26.87 -2.32
C GLY A 230 -9.07 -25.72 -1.71
N PHE A 231 -9.30 -24.51 -2.22
CA PHE A 231 -8.65 -23.30 -1.72
C PHE A 231 -9.66 -22.18 -1.49
N PHE A 232 -9.45 -21.43 -0.42
CA PHE A 232 -9.99 -20.09 -0.25
C PHE A 232 -8.91 -19.08 -0.66
N ILE A 233 -9.26 -18.13 -1.52
CA ILE A 233 -8.36 -17.14 -2.09
C ILE A 233 -9.02 -15.77 -2.02
N CYS A 234 -8.29 -14.77 -1.53
CA CYS A 234 -8.77 -13.40 -1.44
C CYS A 234 -7.66 -12.41 -1.82
N ASP A 235 -7.96 -11.48 -2.73
CA ASP A 235 -7.14 -10.28 -2.97
C ASP A 235 -7.90 -9.03 -2.52
N VAL A 236 -7.17 -7.98 -2.12
CA VAL A 236 -7.74 -6.72 -1.63
C VAL A 236 -7.19 -5.51 -2.39
N LEU A 237 -8.00 -4.46 -2.50
CA LEU A 237 -7.56 -3.15 -2.95
C LEU A 237 -8.43 -2.03 -2.36
N LEU A 238 -7.84 -1.17 -1.53
CA LEU A 238 -8.51 0.00 -0.95
C LEU A 238 -8.06 1.31 -1.61
N GLY A 239 -8.85 2.37 -1.39
CA GLY A 239 -8.53 3.73 -1.82
C GLY A 239 -9.05 4.13 -3.20
N SER A 240 -9.73 3.24 -3.92
CA SER A 240 -10.35 3.57 -5.20
C SER A 240 -11.59 2.71 -5.48
N LYS A 241 -12.49 3.26 -6.31
CA LYS A 241 -13.63 2.53 -6.85
C LYS A 241 -13.18 1.69 -8.04
N ILE A 242 -13.33 0.38 -7.95
CA ILE A 242 -12.77 -0.54 -8.94
C ILE A 242 -13.62 -0.61 -10.20
N THR A 243 -12.98 -0.31 -11.33
CA THR A 243 -13.56 -0.39 -12.67
C THR A 243 -13.36 -1.78 -13.29
N LEU A 244 -14.07 -2.03 -14.40
CA LEU A 244 -13.87 -3.27 -15.18
C LEU A 244 -12.42 -3.42 -15.67
N LEU A 245 -11.75 -2.31 -15.98
CA LEU A 245 -10.37 -2.28 -16.46
C LEU A 245 -9.39 -2.72 -15.36
N GLU A 246 -9.67 -2.37 -14.11
CA GLU A 246 -8.79 -2.61 -12.96
C GLU A 246 -9.00 -3.99 -12.35
N ILE A 247 -10.18 -4.59 -12.49
CA ILE A 247 -10.46 -5.94 -11.99
C ILE A 247 -10.05 -7.07 -12.95
N LYS A 248 -9.88 -6.76 -14.24
CA LYS A 248 -9.47 -7.73 -15.28
C LYS A 248 -8.21 -8.55 -14.93
N PRO A 249 -7.14 -7.99 -14.34
CA PRO A 249 -5.97 -8.76 -13.91
C PRO A 249 -6.31 -9.88 -12.92
N PHE A 250 -7.16 -9.58 -11.93
CA PHE A 250 -7.64 -10.57 -10.95
C PHE A 250 -8.49 -11.65 -11.62
N ILE A 251 -9.45 -11.25 -12.47
CA ILE A 251 -10.26 -12.18 -13.28
C ILE A 251 -9.39 -13.12 -14.12
N ASN A 252 -8.33 -12.60 -14.74
CA ASN A 252 -7.39 -13.41 -15.50
C ASN A 252 -6.67 -14.43 -14.61
N LYS A 253 -6.21 -14.07 -13.41
CA LYS A 253 -5.64 -15.04 -12.45
C LYS A 253 -6.64 -16.13 -12.10
N CYS A 254 -7.87 -15.76 -11.71
CA CYS A 254 -8.89 -16.71 -11.29
C CYS A 254 -9.28 -17.69 -12.40
N THR A 255 -9.48 -17.21 -13.63
CA THR A 255 -9.81 -18.07 -14.77
C THR A 255 -8.64 -18.96 -15.17
N SER A 256 -7.40 -18.44 -15.12
CA SER A 256 -6.19 -19.22 -15.39
C SER A 256 -5.99 -20.34 -14.38
N LEU A 257 -6.09 -20.04 -13.08
CA LEU A 257 -5.94 -21.03 -12.02
C LEU A 257 -6.97 -22.15 -12.17
N ARG A 258 -8.23 -21.79 -12.43
CA ARG A 258 -9.34 -22.73 -12.61
C ARG A 258 -9.17 -23.65 -13.82
N SER A 259 -8.40 -23.23 -14.82
CA SER A 259 -8.09 -24.05 -16.01
C SER A 259 -7.01 -25.12 -15.76
N LEU A 260 -6.32 -25.08 -14.61
CA LEU A 260 -5.27 -26.04 -14.29
C LEU A 260 -5.88 -27.36 -13.78
N PRO A 261 -5.66 -28.50 -14.46
CA PRO A 261 -6.36 -29.75 -14.15
C PRO A 261 -5.92 -30.40 -12.82
N LYS A 262 -4.77 -29.99 -12.28
CA LYS A 262 -4.19 -30.55 -11.05
C LYS A 262 -4.37 -29.66 -9.83
N VAL A 263 -5.09 -28.54 -9.96
CA VAL A 263 -5.35 -27.61 -8.86
C VAL A 263 -6.73 -27.87 -8.30
N GLY A 264 -6.83 -27.94 -6.96
CA GLY A 264 -8.11 -28.09 -6.27
C GLY A 264 -9.09 -26.96 -6.59
N LYS A 265 -10.39 -27.21 -6.41
CA LYS A 265 -11.42 -26.17 -6.62
C LYS A 265 -11.11 -24.97 -5.73
N SER A 266 -11.34 -23.77 -6.25
CA SER A 266 -11.00 -22.54 -5.55
C SER A 266 -12.23 -21.65 -5.42
N LEU A 267 -12.48 -21.16 -4.20
CA LEU A 267 -13.39 -20.06 -3.93
C LEU A 267 -12.59 -18.76 -3.93
N PHE A 268 -13.01 -17.82 -4.79
CA PHE A 268 -12.32 -16.55 -4.97
C PHE A 268 -13.17 -15.42 -4.40
N MET A 269 -12.50 -14.50 -3.72
CA MET A 269 -13.05 -13.22 -3.28
C MET A 269 -12.13 -12.09 -3.71
N PHE A 270 -12.74 -10.97 -4.09
CA PHE A 270 -12.03 -9.71 -4.20
C PHE A 270 -12.70 -8.74 -3.23
N VAL A 271 -11.92 -8.08 -2.38
CA VAL A 271 -12.43 -7.06 -1.47
C VAL A 271 -11.93 -5.70 -1.91
N ALA A 272 -12.85 -4.78 -2.17
CA ALA A 272 -12.52 -3.42 -2.57
C ALA A 272 -13.33 -2.39 -1.79
N GLU A 273 -12.89 -1.13 -1.80
CA GLU A 273 -13.67 -0.03 -1.22
C GLU A 273 -15.07 0.03 -1.87
N ASP A 274 -15.11 0.07 -3.20
CA ASP A 274 -16.34 0.10 -3.99
C ASP A 274 -16.09 -0.46 -5.41
N TYR A 275 -17.17 -0.76 -6.14
CA TYR A 275 -17.14 -1.24 -7.52
C TYR A 275 -18.01 -0.39 -8.45
N THR A 276 -17.56 -0.28 -9.69
CA THR A 276 -18.49 0.00 -10.81
C THR A 276 -19.45 -1.16 -11.01
N HIS A 277 -20.63 -0.88 -11.56
CA HIS A 277 -21.64 -1.90 -11.84
C HIS A 277 -21.12 -3.00 -12.77
N GLU A 278 -20.32 -2.59 -13.77
CA GLU A 278 -19.72 -3.47 -14.76
C GLU A 278 -18.70 -4.40 -14.13
N ALA A 279 -17.84 -3.88 -13.24
CA ALA A 279 -16.87 -4.70 -12.51
C ALA A 279 -17.56 -5.71 -11.58
N PHE A 280 -18.54 -5.26 -10.81
CA PHE A 280 -19.31 -6.10 -9.90
C PHE A 280 -20.00 -7.25 -10.63
N LYS A 281 -20.68 -6.95 -11.75
CA LYS A 281 -21.31 -7.96 -12.60
C LYS A 281 -20.29 -8.92 -13.22
N ALA A 282 -19.14 -8.42 -13.68
CA ALA A 282 -18.10 -9.24 -14.28
C ALA A 282 -17.56 -10.30 -13.30
N LEU A 283 -17.36 -9.92 -12.03
CA LEU A 283 -16.95 -10.84 -10.96
C LEU A 283 -18.01 -11.91 -10.69
N LYS A 284 -19.27 -11.50 -10.45
CA LYS A 284 -20.37 -12.44 -10.16
C LYS A 284 -20.58 -13.46 -11.27
N ARG A 285 -20.51 -13.02 -12.54
CA ARG A 285 -20.72 -13.88 -13.72
C ARG A 285 -19.79 -15.09 -13.75
N ILE A 286 -18.59 -14.99 -13.19
CA ILE A 286 -17.61 -16.08 -13.16
C ILE A 286 -17.48 -16.73 -11.77
N GLY A 287 -18.42 -16.47 -10.86
CA GLY A 287 -18.47 -17.08 -9.53
C GLY A 287 -17.39 -16.58 -8.56
N ILE A 288 -16.95 -15.33 -8.71
CA ILE A 288 -16.13 -14.64 -7.70
C ILE A 288 -17.08 -13.89 -6.77
N ILE A 289 -16.74 -13.84 -5.47
CA ILE A 289 -17.41 -13.00 -4.48
C ILE A 289 -16.85 -11.56 -4.58
N PRO A 290 -17.57 -10.58 -5.15
CA PRO A 290 -17.26 -9.18 -4.93
C PRO A 290 -17.70 -8.78 -3.53
N ALA A 291 -16.77 -8.33 -2.70
CA ALA A 291 -17.06 -7.87 -1.35
C ALA A 291 -16.46 -6.47 -1.11
N THR A 292 -17.04 -5.77 -0.15
CA THR A 292 -16.50 -4.52 0.42
C THR A 292 -16.35 -4.69 1.94
N PRO A 293 -15.53 -3.86 2.61
CA PRO A 293 -15.47 -3.83 4.07
C PRO A 293 -16.85 -3.72 4.71
N GLU A 294 -17.75 -2.92 4.11
CA GLU A 294 -19.12 -2.74 4.61
C GLU A 294 -19.94 -4.03 4.51
N THR A 295 -19.89 -4.73 3.37
CA THR A 295 -20.66 -5.97 3.21
C THR A 295 -20.16 -7.13 4.07
N LEU A 296 -18.88 -7.13 4.47
CA LEU A 296 -18.29 -8.19 5.28
C LEU A 296 -18.41 -7.90 6.79
N PHE A 297 -18.20 -6.65 7.19
CA PHE A 297 -17.98 -6.27 8.60
C PHE A 297 -18.89 -5.13 9.07
N GLY A 298 -19.75 -4.62 8.21
CA GLY A 298 -20.69 -3.54 8.52
C GLY A 298 -20.12 -2.14 8.28
N LYS A 299 -21.02 -1.17 8.29
CA LYS A 299 -20.76 0.22 7.93
C LYS A 299 -19.75 0.91 8.85
N GLU A 300 -19.82 0.67 10.15
CA GLU A 300 -18.91 1.28 11.13
C GLU A 300 -17.44 0.89 10.88
N PHE A 301 -17.20 -0.39 10.59
CA PHE A 301 -15.87 -0.90 10.25
C PHE A 301 -15.35 -0.25 8.96
N ALA A 302 -16.18 -0.22 7.92
CA ALA A 302 -15.81 0.36 6.63
C ALA A 302 -15.47 1.85 6.75
N GLU A 303 -16.33 2.62 7.43
CA GLU A 303 -16.09 4.04 7.68
C GLU A 303 -14.83 4.27 8.53
N GLY A 304 -14.55 3.41 9.52
CA GLY A 304 -13.34 3.48 10.32
C GLY A 304 -12.09 3.39 9.45
N ILE A 305 -11.98 2.34 8.63
CA ILE A 305 -10.81 2.12 7.77
C ILE A 305 -10.65 3.27 6.77
N ARG A 306 -11.75 3.72 6.14
CA ARG A 306 -11.72 4.85 5.21
C ARG A 306 -11.22 6.12 5.88
N LYS A 307 -11.77 6.47 7.06
CA LYS A 307 -11.35 7.67 7.81
C LYS A 307 -9.89 7.59 8.27
N LEU A 308 -9.37 6.40 8.58
CA LEU A 308 -7.95 6.21 8.87
C LEU A 308 -7.08 6.53 7.65
N ILE A 309 -7.43 5.99 6.48
CA ILE A 309 -6.69 6.26 5.24
C ILE A 309 -6.73 7.75 4.94
N GLU A 310 -7.91 8.38 4.96
CA GLU A 310 -8.08 9.82 4.74
C GLU A 310 -7.26 10.67 5.72
N PHE A 311 -7.23 10.30 6.99
CA PHE A 311 -6.41 10.98 8.00
C PHE A 311 -4.92 10.89 7.65
N MET A 312 -4.42 9.70 7.34
CA MET A 312 -3.00 9.50 7.02
C MET A 312 -2.59 10.25 5.75
N GLU A 313 -3.45 10.27 4.72
CA GLU A 313 -3.23 11.04 3.51
C GLU A 313 -3.22 12.54 3.79
N PHE A 314 -4.14 13.02 4.62
CA PHE A 314 -4.21 14.43 5.02
C PHE A 314 -2.95 14.86 5.78
N ILE A 315 -2.48 14.05 6.73
CA ILE A 315 -1.23 14.32 7.46
C ILE A 315 -0.01 14.26 6.54
N ALA A 316 0.06 13.30 5.62
CA ALA A 316 1.13 13.22 4.63
C ALA A 316 1.17 14.44 3.68
N GLY A 317 0.00 15.03 3.40
CA GLY A 317 -0.13 16.27 2.66
C GLY A 317 0.29 17.54 3.43
N GLY A 318 0.69 17.40 4.70
CA GLY A 318 1.04 18.52 5.59
C GLY A 318 -0.15 19.12 6.33
N GLY A 319 -1.30 18.43 6.33
CA GLY A 319 -2.48 18.84 7.09
C GLY A 319 -2.29 18.74 8.61
N GLU A 320 -3.06 19.54 9.33
CA GLU A 320 -3.15 19.55 10.79
C GLU A 320 -4.57 19.14 11.21
N ALA A 321 -4.67 18.08 12.00
CA ALA A 321 -5.91 17.51 12.48
C ALA A 321 -6.17 17.88 13.94
N SER A 322 -7.44 18.11 14.27
CA SER A 322 -7.85 18.32 15.67
C SER A 322 -7.61 17.07 16.52
N LEU A 323 -7.30 17.26 17.81
CA LEU A 323 -7.15 16.16 18.76
C LEU A 323 -8.44 15.36 18.97
N GLU A 324 -9.60 16.00 18.86
CA GLU A 324 -10.91 15.34 18.92
C GLU A 324 -11.08 14.33 17.77
N HIS A 325 -10.63 14.69 16.56
CA HIS A 325 -10.66 13.78 15.42
C HIS A 325 -9.80 12.52 15.68
N ILE A 326 -8.63 12.68 16.30
CA ILE A 326 -7.73 11.57 16.65
C ILE A 326 -8.38 10.66 17.70
N ASP A 327 -8.96 11.24 18.74
CA ASP A 327 -9.65 10.48 19.80
C ASP A 327 -10.82 9.66 19.23
N ASN A 328 -11.60 10.27 18.34
CA ASN A 328 -12.68 9.60 17.63
C ASN A 328 -12.19 8.45 16.74
N LEU A 329 -11.10 8.64 15.98
CA LEU A 329 -10.53 7.58 15.15
C LEU A 329 -10.04 6.40 15.99
N MET A 330 -9.26 6.68 17.03
CA MET A 330 -8.73 5.65 17.93
C MET A 330 -9.85 4.85 18.59
N THR A 331 -10.89 5.52 19.06
CA THR A 331 -12.03 4.87 19.74
C THR A 331 -12.84 4.00 18.78
N ASN A 332 -13.12 4.49 17.57
CA ASN A 332 -13.90 3.73 16.58
C ASN A 332 -13.16 2.52 16.03
N LEU A 333 -11.83 2.59 15.96
CA LEU A 333 -11.00 1.53 15.37
C LEU A 333 -10.42 0.57 16.40
N ALA A 334 -10.39 0.92 17.68
CA ALA A 334 -9.90 0.05 18.75
C ALA A 334 -10.57 -1.33 18.84
N PRO A 335 -11.88 -1.50 18.55
CA PRO A 335 -12.51 -2.82 18.53
C PRO A 335 -11.97 -3.76 17.45
N ILE A 336 -11.28 -3.23 16.43
CA ILE A 336 -10.74 -4.00 15.32
C ILE A 336 -9.44 -4.68 15.76
N GLU A 337 -9.47 -6.01 15.77
CA GLU A 337 -8.33 -6.82 16.18
C GLU A 337 -7.10 -6.52 15.28
N GLY A 338 -5.98 -6.19 15.90
CA GLY A 338 -4.74 -5.82 15.20
C GLY A 338 -4.67 -4.37 14.70
N ALA A 339 -5.76 -3.60 14.68
CA ALA A 339 -5.73 -2.20 14.28
C ALA A 339 -5.00 -1.32 15.31
N LEU A 340 -5.22 -1.57 16.60
CA LEU A 340 -4.74 -0.70 17.67
C LEU A 340 -3.21 -0.53 17.70
N SER A 341 -2.43 -1.58 17.40
CA SER A 341 -0.97 -1.48 17.33
C SER A 341 -0.51 -0.57 16.19
N THR A 342 -1.12 -0.72 15.01
CA THR A 342 -0.79 0.09 13.83
C THR A 342 -1.18 1.55 14.04
N LEU A 343 -2.37 1.78 14.60
CA LEU A 343 -2.86 3.12 14.93
C LEU A 343 -1.95 3.81 15.94
N ARG A 344 -1.51 3.11 16.98
CA ARG A 344 -0.58 3.67 17.97
C ARG A 344 0.72 4.15 17.33
N GLY A 345 1.27 3.42 16.35
CA GLY A 345 2.42 3.89 15.60
C GLY A 345 2.15 5.24 14.93
N VAL A 346 1.13 5.28 14.06
CA VAL A 346 0.78 6.45 13.25
C VAL A 346 0.41 7.67 14.10
N PHE A 347 -0.46 7.50 15.09
CA PHE A 347 -0.88 8.62 15.93
C PHE A 347 0.23 9.09 16.86
N PHE A 348 1.16 8.22 17.25
CA PHE A 348 2.30 8.67 18.05
C PHE A 348 3.22 9.60 17.24
N GLU A 349 3.49 9.29 15.96
CA GLU A 349 4.22 10.19 15.06
C GLU A 349 3.55 11.58 15.02
N TYR A 350 2.23 11.62 14.86
CA TYR A 350 1.47 12.87 14.82
C TYR A 350 1.51 13.65 16.15
N LEU A 351 1.25 12.98 17.27
CA LEU A 351 1.25 13.64 18.58
C LEU A 351 2.63 14.18 18.95
N VAL A 352 3.71 13.50 18.57
CA VAL A 352 5.07 14.02 18.73
C VAL A 352 5.28 15.28 17.88
N ALA A 353 4.77 15.32 16.65
CA ALA A 353 4.82 16.52 15.83
C ALA A 353 4.08 17.71 16.47
N GLU A 354 2.91 17.47 17.09
CA GLU A 354 2.15 18.50 17.81
C GLU A 354 2.89 19.08 19.02
N VAL A 355 3.72 18.29 19.71
CA VAL A 355 4.59 18.81 20.79
C VAL A 355 5.51 19.93 20.28
N PHE A 356 6.02 19.82 19.05
CA PHE A 356 6.88 20.84 18.47
C PHE A 356 6.10 22.00 17.85
N ARG A 357 4.99 21.71 17.15
CA ARG A 357 4.12 22.76 16.57
C ARG A 357 3.58 23.70 17.64
N SER A 358 3.07 23.15 18.76
CA SER A 358 2.55 23.95 19.88
C SER A 358 3.59 24.88 20.51
N SER A 359 4.87 24.52 20.45
CA SER A 359 5.97 25.37 20.94
C SER A 359 6.45 26.43 19.93
N GLY A 360 5.97 26.39 18.68
CA GLY A 360 6.47 27.23 17.58
C GLY A 360 7.92 26.92 17.17
N TYR A 361 8.43 25.74 17.54
CA TYR A 361 9.82 25.37 17.34
C TYR A 361 10.06 24.89 15.90
N GLY A 362 10.26 25.83 14.97
CA GLY A 362 10.64 25.53 13.58
C GLY A 362 9.53 24.91 12.73
N THR A 363 9.90 24.52 11.50
CA THR A 363 8.99 23.84 10.56
C THR A 363 8.97 22.35 10.85
N VAL A 364 7.79 21.78 11.05
CA VAL A 364 7.59 20.36 11.38
C VAL A 364 7.08 19.60 10.15
N THR A 365 7.65 18.44 9.87
CA THR A 365 7.22 17.54 8.79
C THR A 365 7.17 16.10 9.29
N ILE A 366 6.13 15.35 8.91
CA ILE A 366 5.93 13.95 9.30
C ILE A 366 6.25 13.04 8.11
N GLY A 367 6.89 11.89 8.36
CA GLY A 367 7.11 10.83 7.36
C GLY A 367 7.96 11.26 6.16
N LYS A 368 8.91 12.19 6.36
CA LYS A 368 9.70 12.75 5.25
C LYS A 368 10.82 11.80 4.85
N VAL A 369 10.92 11.54 3.54
CA VAL A 369 12.00 10.75 2.94
C VAL A 369 13.19 11.64 2.57
N TYR A 370 14.38 11.22 2.99
CA TYR A 370 15.67 11.84 2.70
C TYR A 370 16.52 10.91 1.84
N LYS A 371 17.05 11.44 0.73
CA LYS A 371 17.79 10.69 -0.29
C LYS A 371 19.19 11.25 -0.50
N THR A 372 20.19 10.43 -0.24
CA THR A 372 21.58 10.67 -0.63
C THR A 372 21.87 9.95 -1.96
N GLN A 373 23.08 10.10 -2.51
CA GLN A 373 23.47 9.36 -3.71
C GLN A 373 23.42 7.83 -3.55
N GLU A 374 23.59 7.32 -2.32
CA GLU A 374 23.72 5.87 -2.05
C GLU A 374 22.53 5.27 -1.30
N LYS A 375 21.91 6.06 -0.42
CA LYS A 375 20.94 5.56 0.57
C LYS A 375 19.74 6.49 0.72
N THR A 376 18.62 5.89 1.11
CA THR A 376 17.37 6.57 1.45
C THR A 376 16.95 6.20 2.87
N ALA A 377 16.44 7.18 3.62
CA ALA A 377 15.86 6.97 4.95
C ALA A 377 14.61 7.85 5.13
N GLU A 378 13.63 7.37 5.87
CA GLU A 378 12.43 8.12 6.26
C GLU A 378 12.59 8.53 7.72
N ALA A 379 12.30 9.78 8.05
CA ALA A 379 12.20 10.23 9.43
C ALA A 379 10.72 10.36 9.80
N ASP A 380 10.31 9.74 10.90
CA ASP A 380 8.93 9.80 11.40
C ASP A 380 8.50 11.25 11.66
N VAL A 381 9.35 12.04 12.34
CA VAL A 381 9.16 13.49 12.50
C VAL A 381 10.47 14.22 12.24
N THR A 382 10.44 15.28 11.42
CA THR A 382 11.54 16.23 11.25
C THR A 382 11.12 17.60 11.75
N ILE A 383 12.01 18.26 12.47
CA ILE A 383 11.86 19.66 12.86
C ILE A 383 13.07 20.46 12.36
N GLN A 384 12.82 21.48 11.54
CA GLN A 384 13.86 22.38 11.03
C GLN A 384 13.70 23.78 11.61
N ASN A 385 14.64 24.20 12.44
CA ASN A 385 14.68 25.54 13.05
C ASN A 385 15.64 26.45 12.27
N GLY A 386 15.19 26.89 11.09
CA GLY A 386 15.98 27.70 10.16
C GLY A 386 17.28 27.00 9.74
N TYR A 387 18.40 27.72 9.81
CA TYR A 387 19.75 27.19 9.55
C TYR A 387 20.54 26.87 10.84
N LYS A 388 19.89 26.92 12.00
CA LYS A 388 20.55 26.66 13.30
C LYS A 388 20.60 25.18 13.63
N GLU A 389 19.45 24.53 13.54
CA GLU A 389 19.28 23.14 13.97
C GLU A 389 18.30 22.40 13.08
N ILE A 390 18.59 21.13 12.80
CA ILE A 390 17.64 20.15 12.28
C ILE A 390 17.58 18.94 13.19
N LYS A 391 16.36 18.54 13.55
CA LYS A 391 16.07 17.41 14.41
C LYS A 391 15.30 16.34 13.66
N PHE A 392 15.77 15.10 13.74
CA PHE A 392 15.12 13.90 13.24
C PHE A 392 14.67 13.06 14.43
N ILE A 393 13.38 12.70 14.49
CA ILE A 393 12.81 11.90 15.57
C ILE A 393 12.24 10.62 14.97
N GLU A 394 12.74 9.49 15.45
CA GLU A 394 12.17 8.16 15.24
C GLU A 394 11.15 7.88 16.35
N CYS A 395 9.92 7.54 15.98
CA CYS A 395 8.79 7.34 16.88
C CYS A 395 8.42 5.86 16.95
N LYS A 396 8.22 5.35 18.16
CA LYS A 396 7.75 3.98 18.40
C LYS A 396 6.60 3.98 19.40
N GLY A 397 5.38 4.08 18.86
CA GLY A 397 4.12 4.04 19.60
C GLY A 397 3.71 2.60 19.90
N TYR A 398 4.06 2.12 21.10
CA TYR A 398 3.79 0.77 21.56
C TYR A 398 2.75 0.74 22.68
N SER A 399 2.24 -0.45 23.00
CA SER A 399 1.48 -0.63 24.24
C SER A 399 2.31 -0.20 25.46
N PRO A 400 1.69 0.35 26.51
CA PRO A 400 2.39 0.60 27.75
C PRO A 400 3.16 -0.65 28.20
N TYR A 401 4.42 -0.46 28.62
CA TYR A 401 5.31 -1.50 29.15
C TYR A 401 5.84 -2.56 28.18
N SER A 402 5.46 -2.56 26.89
CA SER A 402 6.11 -3.47 25.94
C SER A 402 7.54 -3.01 25.65
N GLN A 403 8.45 -3.97 25.58
CA GLN A 403 9.83 -3.73 25.22
C GLN A 403 9.96 -3.58 23.69
N ILE A 404 10.75 -2.60 23.26
CA ILE A 404 11.13 -2.42 21.86
C ILE A 404 12.18 -3.47 21.48
N PRO A 405 11.98 -4.17 20.35
CA PRO A 405 13.00 -5.04 19.76
C PRO A 405 14.33 -4.31 19.46
N ASP A 406 15.47 -4.93 19.80
CA ASP A 406 16.81 -4.35 19.66
C ASP A 406 17.24 -4.11 18.20
N ASP A 407 16.68 -4.87 17.27
CA ASP A 407 16.91 -4.72 15.83
C ASP A 407 16.40 -3.38 15.29
N ILE A 408 15.32 -2.83 15.86
CA ILE A 408 14.80 -1.51 15.53
C ILE A 408 15.84 -0.43 15.87
N VAL A 409 16.41 -0.49 17.08
CA VAL A 409 17.42 0.47 17.54
C VAL A 409 18.69 0.34 16.70
N THR A 410 19.12 -0.89 16.45
CA THR A 410 20.29 -1.20 15.61
C THR A 410 20.12 -0.63 14.21
N ARG A 411 18.97 -0.87 13.58
CA ARG A 411 18.69 -0.38 12.23
C ARG A 411 18.66 1.14 12.17
N TRP A 412 18.03 1.81 13.14
CA TRP A 412 17.99 3.27 13.21
C TRP A 412 19.40 3.87 13.27
N LEU A 413 20.26 3.33 14.14
CA LEU A 413 21.63 3.80 14.32
C LEU A 413 22.54 3.51 13.11
N GLN A 414 22.42 2.34 12.49
CA GLN A 414 23.33 1.92 11.42
C GLN A 414 22.91 2.44 10.03
N HIS A 415 21.63 2.69 9.82
CA HIS A 415 21.11 3.07 8.51
C HIS A 415 20.54 4.49 8.47
N GLN A 416 19.62 4.82 9.36
CA GLN A 416 18.89 6.09 9.25
C GLN A 416 19.74 7.28 9.67
N VAL A 417 20.31 7.26 10.87
CA VAL A 417 21.10 8.37 11.44
C VAL A 417 22.25 8.79 10.50
N PRO A 418 23.08 7.87 9.95
CA PRO A 418 24.13 8.24 9.01
C PRO A 418 23.59 8.82 7.69
N THR A 419 22.44 8.35 7.22
CA THR A 419 21.80 8.85 6.00
C THR A 419 21.30 10.27 6.19
N PHE A 420 20.66 10.58 7.32
CA PHE A 420 20.23 11.94 7.66
C PHE A 420 21.42 12.89 7.77
N PHE A 421 22.48 12.49 8.48
CA PHE A 421 23.69 13.28 8.59
C PHE A 421 24.27 13.63 7.22
N LYS A 422 24.47 12.62 6.36
CA LYS A 422 25.02 12.80 5.01
C LYS A 422 24.12 13.72 4.17
N TRP A 423 22.80 13.50 4.20
CA TRP A 423 21.85 14.32 3.46
C TRP A 423 21.90 15.80 3.85
N VAL A 424 21.95 16.11 5.16
CA VAL A 424 22.04 17.50 5.64
C VAL A 424 23.32 18.18 5.18
N ARG A 425 24.45 17.46 5.21
CA ARG A 425 25.74 18.00 4.75
C ARG A 425 25.81 18.21 3.24
N GLU A 426 25.05 17.43 2.47
CA GLU A 426 24.95 17.56 1.01
C GLU A 426 23.98 18.66 0.55
N ASN A 427 22.90 18.93 1.32
CA ASN A 427 21.76 19.72 0.83
C ASN A 427 21.43 20.98 1.63
N ILE A 428 21.95 21.13 2.86
CA ILE A 428 21.63 22.29 3.72
C ILE A 428 22.89 23.10 4.05
N SER A 429 23.74 22.63 4.97
CA SER A 429 24.91 23.39 5.45
C SER A 429 25.86 22.52 6.28
N GLN A 430 27.13 22.92 6.34
CA GLN A 430 28.15 22.35 7.23
C GLN A 430 28.01 22.80 8.69
N ASP A 431 27.34 23.93 8.94
CA ASP A 431 27.32 24.57 10.27
C ASP A 431 26.00 24.33 11.04
N ILE A 432 25.03 23.64 10.44
CA ILE A 432 23.78 23.32 11.11
C ILE A 432 23.99 22.18 12.13
N ASP A 433 23.41 22.34 13.32
CA ASP A 433 23.38 21.31 14.35
C ASP A 433 22.39 20.21 13.95
N ILE A 434 22.84 18.96 14.07
CA ILE A 434 22.06 17.78 13.69
C ILE A 434 21.74 16.99 14.95
N ILE A 435 20.45 16.78 15.23
CA ILE A 435 19.98 16.02 16.40
C ILE A 435 19.13 14.85 15.92
N CYS A 436 19.48 13.65 16.36
CA CYS A 436 18.69 12.44 16.15
C CYS A 436 18.14 11.97 17.50
N GLU A 437 16.82 11.87 17.63
CA GLU A 437 16.15 11.36 18.84
C GLU A 437 15.33 10.10 18.54
N LEU A 438 15.33 9.13 19.46
CA LEU A 438 14.40 7.99 19.47
C LEU A 438 13.37 8.21 20.59
N TRP A 439 12.09 8.28 20.26
CA TRP A 439 11.00 8.45 21.22
C TRP A 439 10.14 7.18 21.27
N THR A 440 9.83 6.71 22.47
CA THR A 440 8.99 5.52 22.67
C THR A 440 8.05 5.63 23.86
N THR A 441 6.85 5.05 23.70
CA THR A 441 5.89 4.83 24.80
C THR A 441 6.10 3.49 25.53
N GLY A 442 7.01 2.66 25.02
CA GLY A 442 7.46 1.41 25.62
C GLY A 442 8.76 1.55 26.42
N LYS A 443 9.48 0.43 26.56
CA LYS A 443 10.81 0.35 27.20
C LYS A 443 11.88 -0.12 26.23
N LEU A 444 13.10 0.37 26.39
CA LEU A 444 14.29 -0.14 25.71
C LEU A 444 14.93 -1.25 26.54
N SER A 445 15.60 -2.18 25.88
CA SER A 445 16.43 -3.16 26.60
C SER A 445 17.68 -2.46 27.18
N GLN A 446 18.31 -3.09 28.18
CA GLN A 446 19.60 -2.61 28.70
C GLN A 446 20.69 -2.61 27.62
N GLU A 447 20.64 -3.56 26.68
CA GLU A 447 21.59 -3.64 25.57
C GLU A 447 21.43 -2.47 24.59
N SER A 448 20.18 -2.14 24.23
CA SER A 448 19.83 -0.98 23.42
C SER A 448 20.30 0.32 24.08
N ILE A 449 20.04 0.48 25.39
CA ILE A 449 20.48 1.65 26.17
C ILE A 449 22.01 1.75 26.18
N ALA A 450 22.71 0.66 26.50
CA ALA A 450 24.17 0.62 26.52
C ALA A 450 24.77 0.98 25.15
N THR A 451 24.14 0.53 24.06
CA THR A 451 24.54 0.85 22.68
C THR A 451 24.37 2.33 22.38
N LEU A 452 23.22 2.91 22.71
CA LEU A 452 22.92 4.34 22.52
C LEU A 452 23.88 5.23 23.33
N ASP A 453 24.14 4.88 24.59
CA ASP A 453 25.05 5.61 25.47
C ASP A 453 26.51 5.52 25.02
N SER A 454 26.95 4.33 24.59
CA SER A 454 28.30 4.12 24.05
C SER A 454 28.51 4.95 22.79
N LEU A 455 27.53 4.98 21.89
CA LEU A 455 27.63 5.70 20.63
C LEU A 455 27.56 7.22 20.83
N SER A 456 26.66 7.71 21.68
CA SER A 456 26.55 9.14 22.00
C SER A 456 27.83 9.72 22.63
N LYS A 457 28.56 8.93 23.42
CA LYS A 457 29.86 9.32 24.00
C LYS A 457 31.01 9.35 22.98
N LYS A 458 30.96 8.48 21.96
CA LYS A 458 32.02 8.36 20.94
C LYS A 458 31.90 9.39 19.83
N ILE A 459 30.69 9.84 19.52
CA ILE A 459 30.44 10.76 18.41
C ILE A 459 30.71 12.20 18.85
N SER A 460 31.48 12.93 18.03
CA SER A 460 31.65 14.37 18.24
C SER A 460 30.30 15.09 18.09
N PRO A 461 29.90 15.93 19.05
CA PRO A 461 28.69 16.75 18.93
C PRO A 461 28.67 17.64 17.68
N LYS A 462 29.85 17.99 17.13
CA LYS A 462 29.98 18.73 15.86
C LYS A 462 29.51 17.94 14.63
N LYS A 463 29.48 16.59 14.71
CA LYS A 463 28.88 15.77 13.66
C LYS A 463 27.37 15.76 13.83
N TYR A 464 26.89 15.15 14.91
CA TYR A 464 25.48 15.09 15.28
C TYR A 464 25.34 14.58 16.73
N THR A 465 24.19 14.83 17.34
CA THR A 465 23.84 14.35 18.69
C THR A 465 22.81 13.22 18.60
N ILE A 466 22.97 12.19 19.43
CA ILE A 466 21.99 11.10 19.59
C ILE A 466 21.35 11.23 20.97
N LYS A 467 20.02 11.16 21.04
CA LYS A 467 19.25 11.10 22.30
C LYS A 467 18.17 10.01 22.20
N TYR A 468 17.69 9.55 23.34
CA TYR A 468 16.49 8.71 23.42
C TYR A 468 15.58 9.17 24.55
N ARG A 469 14.31 8.81 24.46
CA ARG A 469 13.27 9.12 25.45
C ARG A 469 12.37 7.91 25.60
N GLU A 470 12.37 7.33 26.79
CA GLU A 470 11.38 6.31 27.15
C GLU A 470 10.08 6.96 27.64
N ALA A 471 9.08 6.14 27.98
CA ALA A 471 7.74 6.59 28.31
C ALA A 471 7.70 7.75 29.33
N HIS A 472 8.53 7.72 30.37
CA HIS A 472 8.58 8.77 31.38
C HIS A 472 9.03 10.12 30.79
N ASP A 473 10.13 10.13 30.03
CA ASP A 473 10.66 11.34 29.40
C ASP A 473 9.71 11.90 28.33
N VAL A 474 9.05 11.00 27.60
CA VAL A 474 8.03 11.40 26.61
C VAL A 474 6.87 12.11 27.31
N ILE A 475 6.30 11.55 28.38
CA ILE A 475 5.23 12.22 29.17
C ILE A 475 5.68 13.62 29.62
N MET A 476 6.92 13.77 30.06
CA MET A 476 7.45 15.07 30.46
C MET A 476 7.49 16.07 29.31
N LYS A 477 7.84 15.64 28.08
CA LYS A 477 7.76 16.50 26.89
C LYS A 477 6.35 16.94 26.55
N PHE A 478 5.36 16.07 26.68
CA PHE A 478 3.97 16.46 26.52
C PHE A 478 3.54 17.49 27.59
N LYS A 479 3.97 17.32 28.85
CA LYS A 479 3.68 18.30 29.92
C LYS A 479 4.32 19.67 29.69
N GLU A 480 5.51 19.72 29.11
CA GLU A 480 6.23 20.98 28.81
C GLU A 480 5.45 21.88 27.83
N THR A 481 4.61 21.31 26.96
CA THR A 481 3.78 22.08 26.01
C THR A 481 2.76 22.99 26.70
N LYS A 482 2.37 22.65 27.95
CA LYS A 482 1.24 23.24 28.68
C LYS A 482 -0.12 23.11 27.96
N ASP A 483 -0.20 22.31 26.91
CA ASP A 483 -1.44 21.97 26.23
C ASP A 483 -2.08 20.77 26.95
N LYS A 484 -3.12 21.07 27.74
CA LYS A 484 -3.86 20.04 28.48
C LYS A 484 -4.60 19.07 27.55
N SER A 485 -5.08 19.54 26.40
CA SER A 485 -5.79 18.69 25.46
C SER A 485 -4.83 17.67 24.85
N LEU A 486 -3.66 18.12 24.40
CA LEU A 486 -2.64 17.26 23.82
C LEU A 486 -2.13 16.22 24.82
N LEU A 487 -1.85 16.64 26.06
CA LEU A 487 -1.44 15.75 27.13
C LEU A 487 -2.52 14.70 27.45
N ASN A 488 -3.79 15.11 27.56
CA ASN A 488 -4.89 14.20 27.86
C ASN A 488 -5.08 13.15 26.76
N THR A 489 -5.08 13.56 25.49
CA THR A 489 -5.18 12.62 24.35
C THR A 489 -4.02 11.62 24.36
N PHE A 490 -2.80 12.07 24.61
CA PHE A 490 -1.64 11.18 24.72
C PHE A 490 -1.80 10.18 25.88
N GLU A 491 -2.12 10.67 27.09
CA GLU A 491 -2.28 9.81 28.26
C GLU A 491 -3.41 8.79 28.08
N GLU A 492 -4.51 9.15 27.43
CA GLU A 492 -5.65 8.26 27.21
C GLU A 492 -5.33 7.06 26.33
N HIS A 493 -4.54 7.23 25.27
CA HIS A 493 -4.30 6.18 24.28
C HIS A 493 -2.98 5.41 24.46
N PHE A 494 -1.99 6.06 25.09
CA PHE A 494 -0.62 5.54 25.20
C PHE A 494 -0.15 5.26 26.63
N VAL A 495 -0.87 5.74 27.65
CA VAL A 495 -0.49 5.53 29.05
C VAL A 495 -1.54 4.71 29.79
N LYS A 496 -2.82 5.08 29.68
CA LYS A 496 -3.92 4.34 30.32
C LYS A 496 -4.11 2.99 29.61
N ASN A 497 -4.20 1.90 30.39
CA ASN A 497 -4.46 0.56 29.85
C ASN A 497 -5.96 0.34 29.57
N ARG A 498 -6.56 1.22 28.75
CA ARG A 498 -8.01 1.26 28.47
C ARG A 498 -8.51 0.03 27.70
N TYR A 499 -7.62 -0.59 26.93
CA TYR A 499 -7.91 -1.69 26.00
C TYR A 499 -7.42 -3.06 26.50
N SER A 500 -7.15 -3.20 27.81
CA SER A 500 -6.79 -4.49 28.40
C SER A 500 -7.93 -5.50 28.23
N PRO A 501 -7.66 -6.78 27.91
CA PRO A 501 -8.68 -7.83 27.80
C PRO A 501 -9.55 -8.04 29.05
N LYS A 502 -9.17 -7.44 30.19
CA LYS A 502 -9.86 -7.58 31.49
C LYS A 502 -11.26 -6.94 31.56
N ASN A 503 -11.71 -6.23 30.53
CA ASN A 503 -13.02 -5.54 30.52
C ASN A 503 -14.07 -6.16 29.57
N LYS A 504 -13.99 -7.45 29.21
CA LYS A 504 -15.16 -8.15 28.66
C LYS A 504 -16.01 -8.68 29.82
N PRO A 505 -17.23 -8.18 30.07
CA PRO A 505 -18.13 -8.84 30.99
C PRO A 505 -18.40 -10.24 30.45
N TYR A 506 -18.03 -11.25 31.24
CA TYR A 506 -18.39 -12.64 30.97
C TYR A 506 -19.91 -12.75 31.04
N ILE A 507 -20.59 -12.77 29.89
CA ILE A 507 -22.01 -13.11 29.82
C ILE A 507 -22.10 -14.63 29.82
N ALA A 508 -22.09 -15.23 31.01
CA ALA A 508 -22.66 -16.56 31.16
C ALA A 508 -24.17 -16.44 31.01
N ARG A 509 -24.72 -17.08 29.97
CA ARG A 509 -26.10 -17.56 30.02
C ARG A 509 -26.12 -19.06 29.79
N SER A 510 -26.16 -19.76 30.91
CA SER A 510 -26.72 -21.09 31.02
C SER A 510 -28.18 -21.06 30.59
N VAL A 511 -28.55 -21.89 29.62
CA VAL A 511 -29.92 -22.42 29.55
C VAL A 511 -29.80 -23.93 29.46
N ARG A 512 -29.93 -24.59 30.62
CA ARG A 512 -30.28 -26.00 30.68
C ARG A 512 -31.66 -26.13 30.07
N TYR A 513 -31.79 -26.86 28.97
CA TYR A 513 -33.09 -27.40 28.58
C TYR A 513 -33.51 -28.41 29.64
N SER A 514 -34.40 -27.97 30.54
CA SER A 514 -35.07 -28.86 31.47
C SER A 514 -35.94 -29.82 30.67
N LYS A 515 -35.66 -31.12 30.81
CA LYS A 515 -36.61 -32.18 30.50
C LYS A 515 -37.91 -31.93 31.27
N LYS A 516 -38.99 -31.69 30.54
CA LYS A 516 -40.35 -32.09 30.90
C LYS A 516 -41.09 -32.43 29.60
N GLY A 517 -41.28 -33.73 29.34
CA GLY A 517 -42.59 -34.18 28.88
C GLY A 517 -43.58 -34.11 30.07
N PRO A 518 -44.85 -34.54 29.95
CA PRO A 518 -45.36 -35.47 28.92
C PRO A 518 -46.82 -35.19 28.44
N ASP A 519 -47.39 -36.17 27.73
CA ASP A 519 -48.81 -36.51 27.50
C ASP A 519 -49.61 -35.55 26.57
N TYR A 520 -49.92 -35.89 25.32
CA TYR A 520 -50.76 -36.97 24.78
C TYR A 520 -50.54 -37.11 23.26
#